data_AF-A0ABD1EZ41-F1
#
_entry.id   AF-A0ABD1EZ41-F1
#
_cell.length_a   1.000
_cell.length_b   1.000
_cell.length_c   1.000
_cell.angle_alpha   90.00
_cell.angle_beta   90.00
_cell.angle_gamma   90.00
#
_symmetry.space_group_name_H-M   'P 1'
#
loop_
_entity.id
_entity.type
_entity.pdbx_description
1 polymer ?
#
loop_
_entity_poly.entity_id
_entity_poly.type
_entity_poly.pdbx_seq_one_letter_code
_entity_poly.pdbx_strand_id
1 'polypeptide(L)'
;MDFDDMLLELGELGRYQIIMYFLVCLPVLFGAANSLSYVFTAGVPDYRCYIPECETSNDTSYDVPWMSWAIPQDNATDQVIGFKGDLCDRFAINQTTWNLYNGTCMKNLFDRGRTVKCSEWIFAEVERTIVNEWNITCTENQWKISLVGSSHFAGIIVGSAVFGILADRFGRKLIFIFCILLMTASGVLQVISPDYVTFVVLVFVNALGTAGVYPLAFILGVEMVGKNKREITGTVLNYFYAIGEALVALFAWIAQDWKGLQLIVSAPSIVFVGYYFIIPESVRWLMANEKNQRAKSVIMKAAKINKVQLSERLINTFDETSSPSKGGERIRLLWFIH
;
A
#
# COMPACT_ATOMS: atom_id res chain seq x y z
N MET A 1 -5.30 -35.26 20.63
CA MET A 1 -6.02 -34.05 21.09
C MET A 1 -5.94 -33.07 19.94
N ASP A 2 -7.07 -32.57 19.46
CA ASP A 2 -7.07 -31.62 18.35
C ASP A 2 -6.59 -30.25 18.85
N PHE A 3 -5.94 -29.45 18.01
CA PHE A 3 -5.47 -28.11 18.38
C PHE A 3 -6.64 -27.21 18.83
N ASP A 4 -7.81 -27.40 18.21
CA ASP A 4 -9.01 -26.65 18.56
C ASP A 4 -9.48 -26.96 20.01
N ASP A 5 -9.27 -28.19 20.51
CA ASP A 5 -9.56 -28.55 21.90
C ASP A 5 -8.66 -27.79 22.89
N MET A 6 -7.39 -27.56 22.51
CA MET A 6 -6.45 -26.80 23.33
C MET A 6 -6.86 -25.33 23.46
N LEU A 7 -7.40 -24.75 22.39
CA LEU A 7 -7.88 -23.37 22.38
C LEU A 7 -9.18 -23.20 23.18
N LEU A 8 -10.01 -24.25 23.26
CA LEU A 8 -11.17 -24.29 24.15
C LEU A 8 -10.74 -24.22 25.62
N GLU A 9 -9.74 -25.01 26.02
CA GLU A 9 -9.20 -24.96 27.40
C GLU A 9 -8.59 -23.60 27.76
N LEU A 10 -8.02 -22.87 26.80
CA LEU A 10 -7.43 -21.53 27.03
C LEU A 10 -8.46 -20.40 27.19
N GLY A 11 -9.73 -20.68 26.93
CA GLY A 11 -10.77 -19.69 26.69
C GLY A 11 -10.62 -19.10 25.29
N GLU A 12 -11.56 -19.46 24.40
CA GLU A 12 -11.56 -19.19 22.95
C GLU A 12 -11.13 -17.77 22.54
N LEU A 13 -11.35 -16.77 23.40
CA LEU A 13 -10.92 -15.38 23.25
C LEU A 13 -10.50 -14.75 24.60
N GLY A 14 -9.51 -15.35 25.26
CA GLY A 14 -8.95 -14.82 26.50
C GLY A 14 -8.21 -13.48 26.34
N ARG A 15 -7.81 -12.88 27.47
CA ARG A 15 -7.13 -11.57 27.51
C ARG A 15 -5.85 -11.56 26.67
N TYR A 16 -5.09 -12.66 26.69
CA TYR A 16 -3.87 -12.80 25.89
C TYR A 16 -4.17 -12.70 24.40
N GLN A 17 -5.17 -13.45 23.93
CA GLN A 17 -5.60 -13.46 22.53
C GLN A 17 -6.07 -12.08 22.08
N ILE A 18 -6.88 -11.39 22.89
CA ILE A 18 -7.38 -10.05 22.55
C ILE A 18 -6.22 -9.05 22.38
N ILE A 19 -5.27 -9.05 23.31
CA ILE A 19 -4.11 -8.14 23.26
C ILE A 19 -3.25 -8.44 22.03
N MET A 20 -2.89 -9.71 21.81
CA MET A 20 -2.03 -10.09 20.68
C MET A 20 -2.73 -9.84 19.34
N TYR A 21 -4.02 -10.12 19.27
CA TYR A 21 -4.81 -9.88 18.07
C TYR A 21 -4.90 -8.39 17.72
N PHE A 22 -5.21 -7.54 18.72
CA PHE A 22 -5.21 -6.10 18.53
C PHE A 22 -3.87 -5.58 18.03
N LEU A 23 -2.75 -6.08 18.58
CA LEU A 23 -1.41 -5.72 18.11
C LEU A 23 -1.21 -6.14 16.65
N VAL A 24 -1.60 -7.35 16.26
CA VAL A 24 -1.50 -7.84 14.87
C VAL A 24 -2.34 -7.01 13.89
N CYS A 25 -3.45 -6.41 14.33
CA CYS A 25 -4.30 -5.55 13.48
C CYS A 25 -3.68 -4.18 13.17
N LEU A 26 -2.86 -3.61 14.05
CA LEU A 26 -2.32 -2.25 13.87
C LEU A 26 -1.44 -2.08 12.61
N PRO A 27 -0.52 -3.01 12.28
CA PRO A 27 0.23 -2.95 11.02
C PRO A 27 -0.64 -3.01 9.77
N VAL A 28 -1.79 -3.70 9.85
CA VAL A 28 -2.72 -3.85 8.71
C VAL A 28 -3.32 -2.51 8.31
N LEU A 29 -3.60 -1.63 9.28
CA LEU A 29 -4.09 -0.27 9.02
C LEU A 29 -3.12 0.51 8.12
N PHE A 30 -1.81 0.47 8.43
CA PHE A 30 -0.81 1.13 7.59
C PHE A 30 -0.55 0.39 6.28
N GLY A 31 -0.65 -0.95 6.28
CA GLY A 31 -0.60 -1.73 5.04
C GLY A 31 -1.70 -1.34 4.06
N ALA A 32 -2.93 -1.15 4.55
CA ALA A 32 -4.07 -0.71 3.77
C ALA A 32 -3.86 0.72 3.22
N ALA A 33 -3.43 1.65 4.08
CA ALA A 33 -3.11 3.02 3.68
C ALA A 33 -2.01 3.06 2.59
N ASN A 34 -0.96 2.25 2.73
CA ASN A 34 0.08 2.11 1.70
C ASN A 34 -0.49 1.56 0.39
N SER A 35 -1.39 0.57 0.46
CA SER A 35 -1.99 -0.03 -0.72
C SER A 35 -2.82 0.95 -1.54
N LEU A 36 -3.48 1.91 -0.89
CA LEU A 36 -4.34 2.90 -1.56
C LEU A 36 -3.62 4.23 -1.86
N SER A 37 -2.47 4.48 -1.25
CA SER A 37 -1.70 5.74 -1.41
C SER A 37 -1.38 6.09 -2.87
N TYR A 38 -1.13 5.09 -3.72
CA TYR A 38 -0.77 5.33 -5.13
C TYR A 38 -1.85 6.10 -5.91
N VAL A 39 -3.13 5.98 -5.51
CA VAL A 39 -4.26 6.68 -6.17
C VAL A 39 -4.12 8.19 -6.01
N PHE A 40 -3.65 8.65 -4.85
CA PHE A 40 -3.41 10.07 -4.58
C PHE A 40 -2.05 10.53 -5.11
N THR A 41 -1.01 9.69 -4.95
CA THR A 41 0.34 9.96 -5.48
C THR A 41 0.34 10.13 -7.00
N ALA A 42 -0.49 9.35 -7.71
CA ALA A 42 -0.68 9.39 -9.16
C ALA A 42 -1.92 10.18 -9.60
N GLY A 43 -2.49 11.00 -8.70
CA GLY A 43 -3.56 11.93 -9.03
C GLY A 43 -3.11 12.91 -10.11
N VAL A 44 -4.01 13.30 -11.00
CA VAL A 44 -3.71 14.25 -12.08
C VAL A 44 -4.18 15.64 -11.64
N PRO A 45 -3.28 16.52 -11.20
CA PRO A 45 -3.66 17.90 -10.92
C PRO A 45 -4.04 18.61 -12.19
N ASP A 46 -4.76 19.70 -12.02
CA ASP A 46 -5.00 20.63 -13.11
C ASP A 46 -3.68 21.25 -13.59
N TYR A 47 -3.49 21.24 -14.90
CA TYR A 47 -2.33 21.84 -15.56
C TYR A 47 -2.74 22.50 -16.87
N ARG A 48 -1.87 23.37 -17.38
CA ARG A 48 -2.08 24.06 -18.66
C ARG A 48 -0.76 24.26 -19.38
N CYS A 49 -0.82 24.56 -20.67
CA CYS A 49 0.37 24.92 -21.43
C CYS A 49 0.98 26.24 -20.97
N TYR A 50 2.31 26.31 -21.00
CA TYR A 50 3.06 27.57 -20.88
C TYR A 50 2.96 28.37 -22.19
N ILE A 51 2.64 29.66 -22.08
CA ILE A 51 2.45 30.58 -23.23
C ILE A 51 3.47 31.73 -23.14
N PRO A 52 4.65 31.62 -23.79
CA PRO A 52 5.71 32.61 -23.68
C PRO A 52 5.31 34.00 -24.21
N GLU A 53 4.26 34.09 -25.03
CA GLU A 53 3.74 35.36 -25.53
C GLU A 53 2.88 36.11 -24.49
N CYS A 54 2.47 35.45 -23.41
CA CYS A 54 1.57 36.00 -22.39
C CYS A 54 2.11 35.97 -20.97
N GLU A 55 3.19 35.23 -20.72
CA GLU A 55 3.76 35.07 -19.39
C GLU A 55 5.27 34.85 -19.47
N THR A 56 5.96 35.23 -18.39
CA THR A 56 7.39 34.98 -18.23
C THR A 56 7.59 33.88 -17.19
N SER A 57 8.71 33.17 -17.25
CA SER A 57 9.01 32.05 -16.34
C SER A 57 8.96 32.39 -14.84
N ASN A 58 9.05 33.68 -14.48
CA ASN A 58 9.04 34.14 -13.09
C ASN A 58 7.67 34.64 -12.61
N ASP A 59 6.69 34.79 -13.51
CA ASP A 59 5.35 35.28 -13.21
C ASP A 59 4.33 34.39 -13.93
N THR A 60 4.25 33.14 -13.46
CA THR A 60 3.32 32.13 -13.97
C THR A 60 2.33 31.76 -12.88
N SER A 61 1.04 31.76 -13.20
CA SER A 61 -0.05 31.30 -12.34
C SER A 61 -0.94 30.35 -13.13
N TYR A 62 -1.48 29.30 -12.54
CA TYR A 62 -2.43 28.44 -13.26
C TYR A 62 -3.65 29.24 -13.75
N ASP A 63 -4.29 30.02 -12.87
CA ASP A 63 -5.45 30.82 -13.21
C ASP A 63 -5.05 32.13 -13.87
N VAL A 64 -5.33 32.24 -15.18
CA VAL A 64 -5.01 33.42 -15.99
C VAL A 64 -6.20 33.85 -16.85
N PRO A 65 -6.49 35.17 -16.95
CA PRO A 65 -7.64 35.68 -17.72
C PRO A 65 -7.61 35.30 -19.20
N TRP A 66 -6.41 35.11 -19.74
CA TRP A 66 -6.14 34.82 -21.13
C TRP A 66 -6.23 33.32 -21.48
N MET A 67 -6.45 32.42 -20.52
CA MET A 67 -6.45 30.97 -20.79
C MET A 67 -7.44 30.57 -21.89
N SER A 68 -8.65 31.11 -21.83
CA SER A 68 -9.77 30.76 -22.73
C SER A 68 -9.57 31.16 -24.20
N TRP A 69 -8.62 32.06 -24.50
CA TRP A 69 -8.34 32.47 -25.87
C TRP A 69 -7.07 31.82 -26.45
N ALA A 70 -6.24 31.20 -25.60
CA ALA A 70 -4.88 30.75 -25.94
C ALA A 70 -4.79 29.22 -25.98
N ILE A 71 -5.61 28.55 -25.18
CA ILE A 71 -5.68 27.10 -25.08
C ILE A 71 -7.09 26.68 -25.54
N PRO A 72 -7.20 25.69 -26.45
CA PRO A 72 -8.48 25.10 -26.80
C PRO A 72 -9.21 24.62 -25.54
N GLN A 73 -10.43 25.13 -25.36
CA GLN A 73 -11.35 24.66 -24.33
C GLN A 73 -12.43 23.84 -25.02
N ASP A 74 -12.14 22.59 -25.33
CA ASP A 74 -13.17 21.71 -25.84
C ASP A 74 -13.95 21.09 -24.67
N ASN A 75 -15.28 21.22 -24.74
CA ASN A 75 -16.22 20.57 -23.82
C ASN A 75 -16.47 19.09 -24.24
N ALA A 76 -15.58 18.48 -25.02
CA ALA A 76 -15.86 17.26 -25.77
C ALA A 76 -15.34 16.01 -25.05
N THR A 77 -16.27 15.29 -24.42
CA THR A 77 -16.59 13.84 -24.55
C THR A 77 -15.53 12.74 -24.76
N ASP A 78 -14.28 13.01 -25.13
CA ASP A 78 -13.19 12.02 -25.19
C ASP A 78 -12.46 11.90 -23.83
N GLN A 79 -13.25 11.91 -22.76
CA GLN A 79 -12.79 11.52 -21.43
C GLN A 79 -12.56 10.01 -21.42
N VAL A 80 -11.37 9.58 -21.84
CA VAL A 80 -10.83 8.35 -21.28
C VAL A 80 -10.55 8.68 -19.82
N ILE A 81 -11.41 8.22 -18.91
CA ILE A 81 -11.19 8.13 -17.46
C ILE A 81 -10.42 9.31 -16.84
N GLY A 82 -11.07 10.47 -16.66
CA GLY A 82 -10.51 11.59 -15.89
C GLY A 82 -9.43 12.44 -16.58
N PHE A 83 -9.06 12.13 -17.83
CA PHE A 83 -8.05 12.90 -18.56
C PHE A 83 -8.68 14.00 -19.43
N LYS A 84 -8.28 15.27 -19.21
CA LYS A 84 -8.59 16.42 -20.08
C LYS A 84 -7.68 16.38 -21.32
N GLY A 85 -8.16 15.77 -22.41
CA GLY A 85 -7.37 15.47 -23.62
C GLY A 85 -6.75 16.67 -24.35
N ASP A 86 -7.32 17.88 -24.22
CA ASP A 86 -6.95 19.03 -25.06
C ASP A 86 -5.97 20.03 -24.42
N LEU A 87 -5.43 19.75 -23.23
CA LEU A 87 -4.45 20.61 -22.55
C LEU A 87 -3.01 20.47 -23.08
N CYS A 88 -2.84 19.74 -24.18
CA CYS A 88 -1.55 19.48 -24.81
C CYS A 88 -1.32 20.27 -26.09
N ASP A 89 -2.36 20.96 -26.54
CA ASP A 89 -2.33 21.82 -27.70
C ASP A 89 -2.65 23.25 -27.27
N ARG A 90 -2.05 24.22 -27.96
CA ARG A 90 -2.33 25.65 -27.82
C ARG A 90 -2.65 26.22 -29.18
N PHE A 91 -3.40 27.32 -29.22
CA PHE A 91 -3.66 28.01 -30.48
C PHE A 91 -2.36 28.60 -31.05
N ALA A 92 -2.19 28.47 -32.36
CA ALA A 92 -1.04 29.04 -33.04
C ALA A 92 -1.09 30.57 -32.98
N ILE A 93 0.08 31.21 -32.86
CA ILE A 93 0.15 32.67 -32.88
C ILE A 93 0.21 33.19 -34.33
N ASN A 94 -0.39 34.35 -34.55
CA ASN A 94 -0.19 35.09 -35.79
C ASN A 94 0.93 36.14 -35.60
N GLN A 95 2.06 35.91 -36.28
CA GLN A 95 3.26 36.73 -36.14
C GLN A 95 3.04 38.19 -36.57
N THR A 96 2.12 38.44 -37.50
CA THR A 96 1.83 39.81 -37.97
C THR A 96 1.15 40.64 -36.88
N THR A 97 0.21 40.05 -36.14
CA THR A 97 -0.43 40.71 -34.99
C THR A 97 0.53 40.83 -33.81
N TRP A 98 1.40 39.85 -33.56
CA TRP A 98 2.42 39.94 -32.51
C TRP A 98 3.32 41.19 -32.67
N ASN A 99 3.82 41.40 -33.89
CA ASN A 99 4.67 42.54 -34.21
C ASN A 99 3.90 43.87 -34.16
N LEU A 100 2.62 43.87 -34.56
CA LEU A 100 1.77 45.07 -34.53
C LEU A 100 1.56 45.59 -33.10
N TYR A 101 1.48 44.69 -32.13
CA TYR A 101 1.21 45.01 -30.73
C TYR A 101 2.45 45.06 -29.83
N ASN A 102 3.65 45.22 -30.43
CA ASN A 102 4.93 45.30 -29.71
C ASN A 102 5.14 44.17 -28.66
N GLY A 103 4.65 42.97 -28.95
CA GLY A 103 4.80 41.84 -28.05
C GLY A 103 3.90 41.86 -26.81
N THR A 104 2.66 42.36 -26.94
CA THR A 104 1.66 42.28 -25.87
C THR A 104 0.66 41.15 -26.13
N CYS A 105 0.28 40.44 -25.07
CA CYS A 105 -0.70 39.36 -25.13
C CYS A 105 -2.11 39.88 -25.33
N MET A 106 -2.69 39.62 -26.51
CA MET A 106 -4.04 40.04 -26.88
C MET A 106 -4.84 38.88 -27.49
N LYS A 107 -6.17 38.93 -27.39
CA LYS A 107 -7.09 37.92 -27.96
C LYS A 107 -6.81 37.58 -29.42
N ASN A 108 -6.59 38.61 -30.22
CA ASN A 108 -6.46 38.52 -31.68
C ASN A 108 -5.10 37.97 -32.11
N LEU A 109 -4.20 37.69 -31.17
CA LEU A 109 -2.93 37.02 -31.41
C LEU A 109 -3.13 35.56 -31.81
N PHE A 110 -4.13 34.89 -31.22
CA PHE A 110 -4.32 33.45 -31.31
C PHE A 110 -5.25 33.08 -32.47
N ASP A 111 -4.75 32.23 -33.39
CA ASP A 111 -5.53 31.65 -34.47
C ASP A 111 -6.29 30.42 -33.98
N ARG A 112 -7.61 30.53 -33.88
CA ARG A 112 -8.48 29.44 -33.42
C ARG A 112 -8.62 28.29 -34.42
N GLY A 113 -8.24 28.50 -35.69
CA GLY A 113 -8.30 27.47 -36.73
C GLY A 113 -7.08 26.55 -36.76
N ARG A 114 -6.03 26.87 -36.01
CA ARG A 114 -4.77 26.14 -36.03
C ARG A 114 -4.22 25.93 -34.62
N THR A 115 -3.92 24.69 -34.27
CA THR A 115 -3.30 24.31 -33.00
C THR A 115 -1.84 23.88 -33.20
N VAL A 116 -1.04 24.03 -32.15
CA VAL A 116 0.35 23.56 -32.06
C VAL A 116 0.56 22.88 -30.71
N LYS A 117 1.44 21.88 -30.67
CA LYS A 117 1.77 21.14 -29.46
C LYS A 117 2.47 22.03 -28.43
N CYS A 118 2.16 21.81 -27.16
CA CYS A 118 2.81 22.50 -26.05
C CYS A 118 4.16 21.86 -25.70
N SER A 119 5.13 22.70 -25.31
CA SER A 119 6.47 22.27 -24.92
C SER A 119 6.67 22.20 -23.41
N GLU A 120 5.97 23.06 -22.67
CA GLU A 120 6.09 23.22 -21.22
C GLU A 120 4.71 23.39 -20.59
N TRP A 121 4.60 23.06 -19.31
CA TRP A 121 3.33 23.03 -18.57
C TRP A 121 3.45 23.77 -17.24
N ILE A 122 2.37 24.47 -16.88
CA ILE A 122 2.18 25.13 -15.61
C ILE A 122 1.09 24.36 -14.86
N PHE A 123 1.41 23.90 -13.66
CA PHE A 123 0.51 23.13 -12.81
C PHE A 123 -0.14 24.03 -11.75
N ALA A 124 -1.35 23.68 -11.33
CA ALA A 124 -1.98 24.30 -10.16
C ALA A 124 -1.16 24.01 -8.89
N GLU A 125 -0.98 25.00 -8.03
CA GLU A 125 -0.14 24.89 -6.82
C GLU A 125 -0.81 24.16 -5.65
N VAL A 126 -2.05 23.72 -5.82
CA VAL A 126 -2.87 23.14 -4.74
C VAL A 126 -2.33 21.79 -4.28
N GLU A 127 -1.81 20.98 -5.19
CA GLU A 127 -1.31 19.64 -4.89
C GLU A 127 -0.08 19.30 -5.72
N ARG A 128 0.89 18.63 -5.09
CA ARG A 128 2.08 18.10 -5.75
C ARG A 128 1.98 16.60 -5.85
N THR A 129 1.98 16.11 -7.10
CA THR A 129 1.91 14.69 -7.41
C THR A 129 3.10 14.27 -8.27
N ILE A 130 3.20 12.97 -8.56
CA ILE A 130 4.22 12.46 -9.49
C ILE A 130 4.08 13.00 -10.90
N VAL A 131 2.87 13.48 -11.24
CA VAL A 131 2.53 14.05 -12.54
C VAL A 131 3.31 15.35 -12.75
N ASN A 132 3.35 16.22 -11.74
CA ASN A 132 4.14 17.45 -11.75
C ASN A 132 5.64 17.15 -11.63
N GLU A 133 6.04 16.20 -10.77
CA GLU A 133 7.45 15.88 -10.53
C GLU A 133 8.17 15.40 -11.81
N TRP A 134 7.48 14.60 -12.63
CA TRP A 134 8.05 14.02 -13.84
C TRP A 134 7.41 14.54 -15.14
N ASN A 135 6.71 15.68 -15.08
CA ASN A 135 6.02 16.32 -16.22
C ASN A 135 5.21 15.33 -17.07
N ILE A 136 4.38 14.51 -16.41
CA ILE A 136 3.48 13.55 -17.06
C ILE A 136 2.23 14.31 -17.47
N THR A 137 1.97 14.51 -18.75
CA THR A 137 0.88 15.42 -19.18
C THR A 137 0.18 14.85 -20.39
N CYS A 138 0.88 14.78 -21.52
CA CYS A 138 0.32 14.41 -22.81
C CYS A 138 0.31 12.91 -23.08
N THR A 139 -0.49 12.50 -24.08
CA THR A 139 -0.73 11.09 -24.43
C THR A 139 0.54 10.26 -24.59
N GLU A 140 1.63 10.88 -25.03
CA GLU A 140 2.94 10.24 -25.20
C GLU A 140 3.53 9.68 -23.90
N ASN A 141 3.27 10.32 -22.75
CA ASN A 141 3.82 9.92 -21.46
C ASN A 141 2.76 9.59 -20.40
N GLN A 142 1.46 9.81 -20.66
CA GLN A 142 0.34 9.48 -19.77
C GLN A 142 0.30 8.02 -19.31
N TRP A 143 0.73 7.08 -20.14
CA TRP A 143 0.81 5.65 -19.80
C TRP A 143 1.62 5.39 -18.51
N LYS A 144 2.52 6.30 -18.14
CA LYS A 144 3.28 6.26 -16.88
C LYS A 144 2.38 6.28 -15.64
N ILE A 145 1.24 6.95 -15.66
CA ILE A 145 0.31 6.96 -14.52
C ILE A 145 -0.28 5.55 -14.33
N SER A 146 -0.77 4.95 -15.41
CA SER A 146 -1.32 3.59 -15.40
C SER A 146 -0.28 2.52 -15.09
N LEU A 147 0.99 2.75 -15.46
CA LEU A 147 2.08 1.85 -15.12
C LEU A 147 2.32 1.77 -13.60
N VAL A 148 2.16 2.86 -12.85
CA VAL A 148 2.30 2.84 -11.38
C VAL A 148 1.28 1.89 -10.75
N GLY A 149 0.00 2.03 -11.10
CA GLY A 149 -1.06 1.14 -10.62
C GLY A 149 -0.85 -0.31 -11.06
N SER A 150 -0.44 -0.51 -12.32
CA SER A 150 -0.16 -1.85 -12.86
C SER A 150 1.03 -2.52 -12.16
N SER A 151 2.08 -1.76 -11.88
CA SER A 151 3.26 -2.19 -11.10
C SER A 151 2.86 -2.58 -9.67
N HIS A 152 2.01 -1.77 -9.03
CA HIS A 152 1.47 -2.06 -7.70
C HIS A 152 0.72 -3.39 -7.67
N PHE A 153 -0.28 -3.59 -8.55
CA PHE A 153 -1.04 -4.84 -8.57
C PHE A 153 -0.20 -6.06 -8.96
N ALA A 154 0.76 -5.90 -9.88
CA ALA A 154 1.73 -6.95 -10.19
C ALA A 154 2.54 -7.35 -8.94
N GLY A 155 3.00 -6.37 -8.16
CA GLY A 155 3.67 -6.59 -6.89
C GLY A 155 2.80 -7.33 -5.89
N ILE A 156 1.52 -6.97 -5.77
CA ILE A 156 0.56 -7.68 -4.91
C ILE A 156 0.42 -9.15 -5.33
N ILE A 157 0.21 -9.44 -6.61
CA ILE A 157 0.04 -10.81 -7.13
C ILE A 157 1.28 -11.67 -6.83
N VAL A 158 2.46 -11.16 -7.16
CA VAL A 158 3.73 -11.87 -6.92
C VAL A 158 3.96 -12.04 -5.41
N GLY A 159 3.72 -11.00 -4.62
CA GLY A 159 3.92 -11.00 -3.17
C GLY A 159 3.01 -12.00 -2.46
N SER A 160 1.73 -12.06 -2.82
CA SER A 160 0.80 -13.03 -2.23
C SER A 160 1.21 -14.48 -2.49
N ALA A 161 1.69 -14.80 -3.69
CA ALA A 161 2.18 -16.14 -4.02
C ALA A 161 3.48 -16.48 -3.25
N VAL A 162 4.46 -15.57 -3.28
CA VAL A 162 5.78 -15.79 -2.68
C VAL A 162 5.69 -15.84 -1.15
N PHE A 163 5.04 -14.87 -0.52
CA PHE A 163 5.01 -14.77 0.94
C PHE A 163 4.11 -15.81 1.61
N GLY A 164 3.09 -16.32 0.92
CA GLY A 164 2.34 -17.49 1.39
C GLY A 164 3.25 -18.71 1.57
N ILE A 165 3.99 -19.08 0.51
CA ILE A 165 4.91 -20.22 0.51
C ILE A 165 6.04 -20.01 1.53
N LEU A 166 6.62 -18.81 1.59
CA LEU A 166 7.67 -18.50 2.55
C LEU A 166 7.17 -18.59 3.99
N ALA A 167 5.94 -18.15 4.27
CA ALA A 167 5.37 -18.19 5.61
C ALA A 167 5.10 -19.62 6.06
N ASP A 168 4.68 -20.51 5.15
CA ASP A 168 4.53 -21.94 5.45
C ASP A 168 5.87 -22.56 5.83
N ARG A 169 6.94 -22.17 5.12
CA ARG A 169 8.28 -22.76 5.28
C ARG A 169 9.07 -22.21 6.46
N PHE A 170 9.05 -20.89 6.66
CA PHE A 170 9.93 -20.19 7.61
C PHE A 170 9.21 -19.72 8.87
N GLY A 171 7.88 -19.69 8.88
CA GLY A 171 7.05 -19.25 9.99
C GLY A 171 6.24 -18.01 9.66
N ARG A 172 5.03 -17.93 10.21
CA ARG A 172 4.07 -16.84 9.96
C ARG A 172 4.62 -15.51 10.46
N LYS A 173 5.10 -15.50 11.70
CA LYS A 173 5.63 -14.29 12.36
C LYS A 173 6.84 -13.73 11.64
N LEU A 174 7.81 -14.57 11.27
CA LEU A 174 9.04 -14.11 10.64
C LEU A 174 8.75 -13.41 9.31
N ILE A 175 7.92 -14.04 8.47
CA ILE A 175 7.57 -13.47 7.17
C ILE A 175 6.67 -12.25 7.32
N PHE A 176 5.77 -12.22 8.30
CA PHE A 176 4.96 -11.02 8.59
C PHE A 176 5.83 -9.79 8.91
N ILE A 177 6.83 -9.94 9.78
CA ILE A 177 7.76 -8.85 10.11
C ILE A 177 8.62 -8.48 8.89
N PHE A 178 9.06 -9.45 8.11
CA PHE A 178 9.81 -9.20 6.88
C PHE A 178 9.00 -8.39 5.86
N CYS A 179 7.72 -8.73 5.66
CA CYS A 179 6.80 -7.99 4.79
C CYS A 179 6.61 -6.54 5.23
N ILE A 180 6.44 -6.31 6.54
CA ILE A 180 6.36 -4.95 7.11
C ILE A 180 7.66 -4.18 6.84
N LEU A 181 8.81 -4.78 7.12
CA LEU A 181 10.11 -4.14 6.88
C LEU A 181 10.28 -3.80 5.40
N LEU A 182 9.95 -4.72 4.51
CA LEU A 182 10.06 -4.53 3.07
C LEU A 182 9.19 -3.35 2.63
N MET A 183 7.90 -3.36 3.00
CA MET A 183 6.94 -2.29 2.73
C MET A 183 7.47 -0.94 3.25
N THR A 184 7.80 -0.84 4.53
CA THR A 184 8.29 0.42 5.14
C THR A 184 9.56 0.93 4.47
N ALA A 185 10.54 0.06 4.24
CA ALA A 185 11.81 0.45 3.64
C ALA A 185 11.61 0.95 2.21
N SER A 186 10.90 0.18 1.37
CA SER A 186 10.64 0.60 -0.01
C SER A 186 9.77 1.85 -0.08
N GLY A 187 8.76 1.98 0.79
CA GLY A 187 7.89 3.15 0.84
C GLY A 187 8.65 4.44 1.18
N VAL A 188 9.58 4.39 2.15
CA VAL A 188 10.46 5.53 2.45
C VAL A 188 11.45 5.78 1.30
N LEU A 189 11.99 4.73 0.67
CA LEU A 189 12.90 4.87 -0.47
C LEU A 189 12.22 5.50 -1.70
N GLN A 190 10.92 5.32 -1.89
CA GLN A 190 10.19 5.95 -3.02
C GLN A 190 10.32 7.47 -3.02
N VAL A 191 10.36 8.09 -1.83
CA VAL A 191 10.43 9.55 -1.65
C VAL A 191 11.76 10.13 -2.13
N ILE A 192 12.83 9.35 -2.03
CA ILE A 192 14.18 9.74 -2.44
C ILE A 192 14.55 9.22 -3.84
N SER A 193 13.57 8.70 -4.59
CA SER A 193 13.82 8.17 -5.94
C SER A 193 14.33 9.29 -6.87
N PRO A 194 15.47 9.08 -7.56
CA PRO A 194 16.06 10.11 -8.43
C PRO A 194 15.35 10.21 -9.79
N ASP A 195 14.67 9.16 -10.20
CA ASP A 195 14.00 9.05 -11.49
C ASP A 195 12.73 8.18 -11.40
N TYR A 196 11.88 8.34 -12.40
CA TYR A 196 10.59 7.65 -12.51
C TYR A 196 10.71 6.12 -12.52
N VAL A 197 11.74 5.54 -13.15
CA VAL A 197 11.89 4.08 -13.22
C VAL A 197 12.22 3.52 -11.85
N THR A 198 13.15 4.16 -11.13
CA THR A 198 13.48 3.80 -9.74
C THR A 198 12.23 3.89 -8.85
N PHE A 199 11.42 4.93 -9.01
CA PHE A 199 10.14 5.05 -8.29
C PHE A 199 9.20 3.86 -8.56
N VAL A 200 8.95 3.52 -9.84
CA VAL A 200 8.04 2.42 -10.21
C VAL A 200 8.52 1.07 -9.69
N VAL A 201 9.83 0.82 -9.70
CA VAL A 201 10.43 -0.40 -9.12
C VAL A 201 10.20 -0.44 -7.61
N LEU A 202 10.37 0.69 -6.92
CA LEU A 202 10.12 0.75 -5.48
C LEU A 202 8.62 0.63 -5.14
N VAL A 203 7.71 1.11 -5.99
CA VAL A 203 6.27 0.85 -5.89
C VAL A 203 5.98 -0.65 -5.97
N PHE A 204 6.58 -1.35 -6.94
CA PHE A 204 6.45 -2.82 -7.04
C PHE A 204 6.91 -3.53 -5.78
N VAL A 205 8.11 -3.17 -5.26
CA VAL A 205 8.68 -3.80 -4.06
C VAL A 205 7.85 -3.48 -2.81
N ASN A 206 7.31 -2.27 -2.71
CA ASN A 206 6.41 -1.87 -1.65
C ASN A 206 5.13 -2.69 -1.66
N ALA A 207 4.50 -2.80 -2.83
CA ALA A 207 3.32 -3.61 -3.02
C ALA A 207 3.56 -5.08 -2.72
N LEU A 208 4.73 -5.62 -3.11
CA LEU A 208 5.17 -6.97 -2.75
C LEU A 208 5.12 -7.16 -1.22
N GLY A 209 5.74 -6.25 -0.47
CA GLY A 209 5.73 -6.27 1.00
C GLY A 209 4.31 -6.18 1.58
N THR A 210 3.51 -5.22 1.11
CA THR A 210 2.12 -5.02 1.53
C THR A 210 1.26 -6.28 1.32
N ALA A 211 1.49 -7.03 0.24
CA ALA A 211 0.75 -8.23 -0.13
C ALA A 211 0.74 -9.32 0.96
N GLY A 212 1.80 -9.38 1.77
CA GLY A 212 1.92 -10.35 2.87
C GLY A 212 1.35 -9.87 4.19
N VAL A 213 1.17 -8.56 4.40
CA VAL A 213 0.79 -7.99 5.71
C VAL A 213 -0.60 -8.44 6.13
N TYR A 214 -1.63 -8.20 5.30
CA TYR A 214 -3.01 -8.59 5.61
C TYR A 214 -3.20 -10.11 5.77
N PRO A 215 -2.82 -10.97 4.80
CA PRO A 215 -3.11 -12.41 4.91
C PRO A 215 -2.33 -13.08 6.05
N LEU A 216 -1.10 -12.66 6.35
CA LEU A 216 -0.34 -13.23 7.47
C LEU A 216 -0.89 -12.75 8.82
N ALA A 217 -1.35 -11.50 8.91
CA ALA A 217 -2.07 -11.01 10.08
C ALA A 217 -3.37 -11.79 10.32
N PHE A 218 -4.13 -12.04 9.25
CA PHE A 218 -5.34 -12.86 9.30
C PHE A 218 -5.04 -14.27 9.82
N ILE A 219 -4.06 -14.96 9.23
CA ILE A 219 -3.68 -16.32 9.64
C ILE A 219 -3.21 -16.35 11.11
N LEU A 220 -2.32 -15.44 11.49
CA LEU A 220 -1.86 -15.32 12.88
C LEU A 220 -3.03 -15.08 13.85
N GLY A 221 -4.00 -14.26 13.47
CA GLY A 221 -5.20 -14.00 14.27
C GLY A 221 -6.09 -15.22 14.44
N VAL A 222 -6.47 -15.88 13.34
CA VAL A 222 -7.38 -17.05 13.39
C VAL A 222 -6.76 -18.28 14.03
N GLU A 223 -5.43 -18.40 14.00
CA GLU A 223 -4.68 -19.48 14.68
C GLU A 223 -4.50 -19.22 16.19
N MET A 224 -4.69 -17.98 16.67
CA MET A 224 -4.64 -17.65 18.10
C MET A 224 -5.99 -17.82 18.81
N VAL A 225 -7.10 -17.79 18.08
CA VAL A 225 -8.46 -17.80 18.64
C VAL A 225 -9.18 -19.13 18.40
N GLY A 226 -10.10 -19.46 19.30
CA GLY A 226 -10.94 -20.65 19.19
C GLY A 226 -11.85 -20.62 17.96
N LYS A 227 -12.28 -21.80 17.49
CA LYS A 227 -13.05 -21.99 16.27
C LYS A 227 -14.29 -21.08 16.14
N ASN A 228 -15.03 -20.89 17.23
CA ASN A 228 -16.26 -20.08 17.26
C ASN A 228 -16.02 -18.57 17.15
N LYS A 229 -14.77 -18.11 17.29
CA LYS A 229 -14.41 -16.68 17.29
C LYS A 229 -13.67 -16.25 16.03
N ARG A 230 -13.27 -17.19 15.17
CA ARG A 230 -12.52 -16.94 13.93
C ARG A 230 -13.24 -15.97 12.99
N GLU A 231 -14.56 -16.08 12.85
CA GLU A 231 -15.36 -15.19 12.00
C GLU A 231 -15.32 -13.74 12.51
N ILE A 232 -15.59 -13.53 13.80
CA ILE A 232 -15.55 -12.20 14.43
C ILE A 232 -14.16 -11.59 14.29
N THR A 233 -13.12 -12.37 14.54
CA THR A 233 -11.73 -11.96 14.36
C THR A 233 -11.51 -11.49 12.91
N GLY A 234 -11.84 -12.29 11.91
CA GLY A 234 -11.75 -11.89 10.50
C GLY A 234 -12.48 -10.60 10.16
N THR A 235 -13.71 -10.44 10.65
CA THR A 235 -14.51 -9.22 10.46
C THR A 235 -13.85 -8.00 11.11
N VAL A 236 -13.30 -8.13 12.32
CA VAL A 236 -12.55 -7.04 12.97
C VAL A 236 -11.33 -6.64 12.14
N LEU A 237 -10.60 -7.59 11.56
CA LEU A 237 -9.45 -7.28 10.71
C LEU A 237 -9.84 -6.43 9.50
N ASN A 238 -10.97 -6.78 8.87
CA ASN A 238 -11.51 -6.02 7.75
C ASN A 238 -11.85 -4.58 8.12
N TYR A 239 -12.39 -4.34 9.33
CA TYR A 239 -12.60 -2.97 9.80
C TYR A 239 -11.29 -2.19 9.96
N PHE A 240 -10.23 -2.80 10.50
CA PHE A 240 -8.91 -2.14 10.56
C PHE A 240 -8.35 -1.81 9.18
N TYR A 241 -8.54 -2.71 8.22
CA TYR A 241 -8.14 -2.48 6.82
C TYR A 241 -8.93 -1.32 6.20
N ALA A 242 -10.27 -1.33 6.31
CA ALA A 242 -11.13 -0.26 5.79
C ALA A 242 -10.85 1.11 6.44
N ILE A 243 -10.57 1.13 7.76
CA ILE A 243 -10.15 2.36 8.46
C ILE A 243 -8.81 2.86 7.90
N GLY A 244 -7.86 1.97 7.63
CA GLY A 244 -6.59 2.32 7.01
C GLY A 244 -6.74 2.94 5.61
N GLU A 245 -7.63 2.39 4.78
CA GLU A 245 -7.98 2.98 3.48
C GLU A 245 -8.62 4.37 3.65
N ALA A 246 -9.57 4.53 4.56
CA ALA A 246 -10.20 5.84 4.81
C ALA A 246 -9.20 6.89 5.31
N LEU A 247 -8.24 6.49 6.15
CA LEU A 247 -7.20 7.37 6.67
C LEU A 247 -6.28 7.91 5.57
N VAL A 248 -6.09 7.20 4.46
CA VAL A 248 -5.23 7.68 3.37
C VAL A 248 -5.76 8.98 2.77
N ALA A 249 -7.08 9.13 2.64
CA ALA A 249 -7.71 10.34 2.11
C ALA A 249 -7.49 11.53 3.07
N LEU A 250 -7.58 11.28 4.38
CA LEU A 250 -7.26 12.29 5.39
C LEU A 250 -5.78 12.69 5.32
N PHE A 251 -4.87 11.72 5.18
CA PHE A 251 -3.44 12.01 5.06
C PHE A 251 -3.11 12.75 3.77
N ALA A 252 -3.77 12.43 2.66
CA ALA A 252 -3.60 13.13 1.38
C ALA A 252 -4.05 14.60 1.51
N TRP A 253 -5.20 14.84 2.16
CA TRP A 253 -5.69 16.19 2.42
C TRP A 253 -4.76 17.02 3.29
N ILE A 254 -4.12 16.41 4.30
CA ILE A 254 -3.17 17.11 5.19
C ILE A 254 -1.82 17.35 4.50
N ALA A 255 -1.32 16.37 3.74
CA ALA A 255 0.01 16.44 3.15
C ALA A 255 0.08 17.36 1.93
N GLN A 256 -0.93 17.30 1.04
CA GLN A 256 -0.97 18.01 -0.26
C GLN A 256 0.27 17.80 -1.16
N ASP A 257 1.15 16.88 -0.77
CA ASP A 257 2.39 16.52 -1.42
C ASP A 257 2.56 15.01 -1.34
N TRP A 258 2.82 14.38 -2.48
CA TRP A 258 2.92 12.94 -2.59
C TRP A 258 4.08 12.37 -1.77
N LYS A 259 5.19 13.11 -1.63
CA LYS A 259 6.34 12.70 -0.80
C LYS A 259 5.95 12.70 0.67
N GLY A 260 5.29 13.77 1.13
CA GLY A 260 4.71 13.87 2.48
C GLY A 260 3.72 12.74 2.77
N LEU A 261 2.79 12.48 1.86
CA LEU A 261 1.81 11.39 1.99
C LEU A 261 2.51 10.03 2.13
N GLN A 262 3.47 9.74 1.25
CA GLN A 262 4.20 8.47 1.26
C GLN A 262 4.96 8.26 2.58
N LEU A 263 5.57 9.32 3.14
CA LEU A 263 6.23 9.24 4.44
C LEU A 263 5.24 8.99 5.59
N ILE A 264 4.09 9.67 5.60
CA ILE A 264 3.06 9.50 6.65
C ILE A 264 2.54 8.06 6.68
N VAL A 265 2.32 7.44 5.51
CA VAL A 265 1.84 6.05 5.46
C VAL A 265 2.94 5.02 5.70
N SER A 266 4.18 5.28 5.26
CA SER A 266 5.26 4.28 5.29
C SER A 266 6.06 4.32 6.59
N ALA A 267 6.51 5.50 7.03
CA ALA A 267 7.50 5.64 8.08
C ALA A 267 7.03 5.14 9.46
N PRO A 268 5.79 5.40 9.93
CA PRO A 268 5.33 4.93 11.24
C PRO A 268 5.33 3.41 11.38
N SER A 269 5.23 2.68 10.26
CA SER A 269 5.21 1.22 10.24
C SER A 269 6.52 0.59 10.73
N ILE A 270 7.62 1.34 10.80
CA ILE A 270 8.91 0.86 11.33
C ILE A 270 8.79 0.40 12.79
N VAL A 271 7.89 1.01 13.57
CA VAL A 271 7.64 0.65 14.97
C VAL A 271 7.17 -0.80 15.09
N PHE A 272 6.42 -1.29 14.10
CA PHE A 272 5.92 -2.66 14.08
C PHE A 272 6.99 -3.71 13.80
N VAL A 273 8.18 -3.35 13.33
CA VAL A 273 9.31 -4.28 13.27
C VAL A 273 9.68 -4.78 14.67
N GLY A 274 9.51 -3.94 15.70
CA GLY A 274 9.68 -4.31 17.10
C GLY A 274 8.71 -5.40 17.58
N TYR A 275 7.61 -5.65 16.87
CA TYR A 275 6.67 -6.73 17.21
C TYR A 275 7.28 -8.12 17.06
N TYR A 276 8.43 -8.25 16.39
CA TYR A 276 9.23 -9.46 16.44
C TYR A 276 9.50 -9.93 17.88
N PHE A 277 9.61 -9.03 18.85
CA PHE A 277 9.86 -9.41 20.25
C PHE A 277 8.58 -9.68 21.06
N ILE A 278 7.43 -9.21 20.57
CA ILE A 278 6.16 -9.20 21.32
C ILE A 278 5.25 -10.34 20.87
N ILE A 279 5.03 -10.46 19.56
CA ILE A 279 4.08 -11.41 18.97
C ILE A 279 4.65 -12.84 19.03
N PRO A 280 3.88 -13.83 19.48
CA PRO A 280 4.30 -15.23 19.43
C PRO A 280 4.25 -15.77 17.99
N GLU A 281 5.03 -16.80 17.72
CA GLU A 281 4.83 -17.58 16.49
C GLU A 281 3.54 -18.42 16.60
N SER A 282 2.94 -18.75 15.46
CA SER A 282 1.79 -19.64 15.39
C SER A 282 2.06 -20.98 16.10
N VAL A 283 1.23 -21.32 17.08
CA VAL A 283 1.32 -22.61 17.80
C VAL A 283 1.09 -23.76 16.82
N ARG A 284 0.15 -23.60 15.88
CA ARG A 284 -0.13 -24.59 14.84
C ARG A 284 1.08 -24.84 13.96
N TRP A 285 1.75 -23.77 13.52
CA TRP A 285 2.99 -23.89 12.73
C TRP A 285 4.12 -24.54 13.54
N LEU A 286 4.26 -24.19 14.83
CA LEU A 286 5.28 -24.78 15.71
C LEU A 286 5.07 -26.28 15.88
N MET A 287 3.83 -26.74 16.11
CA MET A 287 3.52 -28.16 16.22
C MET A 287 3.74 -28.89 14.90
N ALA A 288 3.34 -28.31 13.77
CA ALA A 288 3.55 -28.89 12.44
C ALA A 288 5.03 -29.03 12.06
N ASN A 289 5.91 -28.21 12.66
CA ASN A 289 7.36 -28.27 12.47
C ASN A 289 8.10 -28.97 13.63
N GLU A 290 7.40 -29.78 14.44
CA GLU A 290 7.98 -30.56 15.55
C GLU A 290 8.66 -29.72 16.63
N LYS A 291 8.34 -28.41 16.73
CA LYS A 291 8.88 -27.48 17.73
C LYS A 291 8.02 -27.46 18.99
N ASN A 292 7.70 -28.63 19.53
CA ASN A 292 6.70 -28.83 20.59
C ASN A 292 7.05 -28.08 21.89
N GLN A 293 8.33 -27.99 22.25
CA GLN A 293 8.76 -27.24 23.44
C GLN A 293 8.51 -25.73 23.32
N ARG A 294 8.67 -25.16 22.11
CA ARG A 294 8.32 -23.76 21.85
C ARG A 294 6.79 -23.58 21.85
N ALA A 295 6.05 -24.49 21.24
CA ALA A 295 4.58 -24.47 21.27
C ALA A 295 4.05 -24.47 22.71
N LYS A 296 4.56 -25.37 23.56
CA LYS A 296 4.26 -25.44 25.00
C LYS A 296 4.53 -24.12 25.71
N SER A 297 5.67 -23.48 25.44
CA SER A 297 6.01 -22.19 26.07
C SER A 297 5.02 -21.07 25.75
N VAL A 298 4.51 -21.03 24.51
CA VAL A 298 3.51 -20.04 24.06
C VAL A 298 2.17 -20.30 24.75
N ILE A 299 1.72 -21.56 24.76
CA ILE A 299 0.46 -21.98 25.39
C ILE A 299 0.49 -21.74 26.91
N MET A 300 1.59 -22.08 27.60
CA MET A 300 1.76 -21.82 29.03
C MET A 300 1.76 -20.32 29.35
N LYS A 301 2.38 -19.49 28.50
CA LYS A 301 2.34 -18.02 28.64
C LYS A 301 0.90 -17.50 28.48
N ALA A 302 0.15 -18.00 27.50
CA ALA A 302 -1.24 -17.65 27.28
C ALA A 302 -2.12 -18.05 28.48
N ALA A 303 -1.99 -19.27 28.99
CA ALA A 303 -2.73 -19.76 30.15
C ALA A 303 -2.47 -18.93 31.41
N LYS A 304 -1.20 -18.56 31.66
CA LYS A 304 -0.82 -17.70 32.79
C LYS A 304 -1.49 -16.31 32.72
N ILE A 305 -1.56 -15.72 31.53
CA ILE A 305 -2.17 -14.38 31.33
C ILE A 305 -3.69 -14.47 31.38
N ASN A 306 -4.28 -15.55 30.84
CA ASN A 306 -5.72 -15.80 30.88
C ASN A 306 -6.20 -16.28 32.26
N LYS A 307 -5.29 -16.64 33.18
CA LYS A 307 -5.57 -17.20 34.50
C LYS A 307 -6.38 -18.50 34.43
N VAL A 308 -6.04 -19.37 33.48
CA VAL A 308 -6.67 -20.69 33.31
C VAL A 308 -5.68 -21.79 33.65
N GLN A 309 -6.17 -22.85 34.30
CA GLN A 309 -5.39 -24.07 34.53
C GLN A 309 -5.60 -25.03 33.36
N LEU A 310 -4.51 -25.43 32.71
CA LEU A 310 -4.53 -26.40 31.62
C LEU A 310 -4.59 -27.82 32.18
N SER A 311 -5.24 -28.75 31.46
CA SER A 311 -5.28 -30.15 31.85
C SER A 311 -3.89 -30.81 31.79
N GLU A 312 -3.57 -31.71 32.73
CA GLU A 312 -2.31 -32.47 32.71
C GLU A 312 -2.16 -33.26 31.41
N ARG A 313 -3.27 -33.74 30.84
CA ARG A 313 -3.31 -34.42 29.54
C ARG A 313 -2.79 -33.53 28.41
N LEU A 314 -3.16 -32.24 28.41
CA LEU A 314 -2.72 -31.28 27.41
C LEU A 314 -1.22 -30.95 27.57
N ILE A 315 -0.74 -30.83 28.82
CA ILE A 315 0.68 -30.61 29.12
C ILE A 315 1.52 -31.81 28.66
N ASN A 316 1.08 -33.03 28.99
CA ASN A 316 1.76 -34.28 28.65
C ASN A 316 1.80 -34.51 27.13
N THR A 317 0.80 -34.05 26.37
CA THR A 317 0.78 -34.14 24.90
C THR A 317 2.01 -33.48 24.27
N PHE A 318 2.46 -32.35 24.82
CA PHE A 318 3.68 -31.66 24.33
C PHE A 318 4.98 -32.36 24.73
N ASP A 319 4.97 -33.12 25.83
CA ASP A 319 6.14 -33.82 26.34
C ASP A 319 6.33 -35.19 25.65
N GLU A 320 5.25 -35.94 25.44
CA GLU A 320 5.27 -37.22 24.71
C GLU A 320 5.75 -37.06 23.26
N THR A 321 5.25 -36.03 22.57
CA THR A 321 5.68 -35.69 21.20
C THR A 321 7.09 -35.10 21.11
N SER A 322 7.75 -34.83 22.24
CA SER A 322 9.15 -34.39 22.28
C SER A 322 10.15 -35.51 22.58
N SER A 323 9.67 -36.70 22.95
CA SER A 323 10.50 -37.91 23.04
C SER A 323 10.79 -38.44 21.62
N PRO A 324 12.02 -38.88 21.30
CA PRO A 324 12.33 -39.34 19.95
C PRO A 324 11.55 -40.62 19.66
N SER A 325 10.55 -40.54 18.80
CA SER A 325 9.91 -41.73 18.24
C SER A 325 10.94 -42.47 17.39
N LYS A 326 11.25 -43.70 17.80
CA LYS A 326 11.98 -44.66 16.98
C LYS A 326 11.12 -44.95 15.75
N GLY A 327 11.59 -44.52 14.57
CA GLY A 327 11.17 -45.02 13.26
C GLY A 327 9.73 -44.68 12.86
N GLY A 328 9.55 -43.76 11.92
CA GLY A 328 8.27 -43.53 11.27
C GLY A 328 8.39 -42.49 10.18
N GLU A 329 7.91 -42.82 8.99
CA GLU A 329 8.11 -42.12 7.72
C GLU A 329 7.75 -40.63 7.74
N ARG A 330 8.49 -39.85 6.92
CA ARG A 330 8.13 -38.49 6.51
C ARG A 330 6.77 -38.51 5.78
N ILE A 331 5.68 -38.44 6.52
CA ILE A 331 4.39 -38.06 5.93
C ILE A 331 4.37 -36.54 5.86
N ARG A 332 4.76 -36.01 4.70
CA ARG A 332 4.38 -34.65 4.28
C ARG A 332 2.86 -34.62 4.21
N LEU A 333 2.19 -34.18 5.27
CA LEU A 333 0.80 -33.78 5.22
C LEU A 333 0.71 -32.48 4.39
N LEU A 334 0.60 -32.67 3.08
CA LEU A 334 0.01 -31.71 2.16
C LEU A 334 -1.44 -31.49 2.62
N TRP A 335 -1.65 -30.47 3.45
CA TRP A 335 -3.00 -29.94 3.66
C TRP A 335 -3.41 -29.22 2.38
N PHE A 336 -4.21 -29.94 1.58
CA PHE A 336 -4.92 -29.39 0.44
C PHE A 336 -5.90 -28.32 0.91
N ILE A 337 -5.86 -27.22 0.17
CA ILE A 337 -6.86 -26.16 0.09
C ILE A 337 -8.22 -26.79 -0.20
N HIS A 338 -9.20 -26.58 0.68
CA HIS A 338 -10.61 -26.38 0.33
C HIS A 338 -11.24 -25.43 1.34
#